data_AF-G8ZRT5-F1
#
_entry.id   AF-G8ZRT5-F1
#
_cell.length_a   1.000
_cell.length_b   1.000
_cell.length_c   1.000
_cell.angle_alpha   90.00
_cell.angle_beta   90.00
_cell.angle_gamma   90.00
#
_symmetry.space_group_name_H-M   'P 1'
#
loop_
_entity.id
_entity.type
_entity.pdbx_description
1 polymer ?
#
loop_
_entity_poly.entity_id
_entity_poly.type
_entity_poly.pdbx_seq_one_letter_code
_entity_poly.pdbx_strand_id
1 'polypeptide(L)'
;MERVQELEREHVQLYGELLKALDKLYQLQRGHGRIRDKDAESTLATRRQLQMSIEKSAAMIRTLERLLKYEGNPDMGLTTTEDLLALRLGKLMQENYEMDYDVAEFMKREDKVRQELREERLQYSRLTTRLRELSDKINSQKDTPDESDKIKSIPTLGRSEIIDQNERIEELLIALKIHGGYDPML
;
A
#
# COMPACT_ATOMS: atom_id res chain seq x y z
N MET A 1 -33.84 1.89 19.90
CA MET A 1 -33.39 2.27 18.55
C MET A 1 -32.65 1.15 17.84
N GLU A 2 -31.81 0.38 18.55
CA GLU A 2 -31.11 -0.79 18.00
C GLU A 2 -32.07 -1.80 17.34
N ARG A 3 -33.21 -2.09 17.98
CA ARG A 3 -34.22 -2.98 17.40
C ARG A 3 -34.77 -2.53 16.04
N VAL A 4 -34.92 -1.22 15.84
CA VAL A 4 -35.40 -0.67 14.56
C VAL A 4 -34.32 -0.83 13.50
N GLN A 5 -33.06 -0.63 13.84
CA GLN A 5 -31.93 -0.84 12.93
C GLN A 5 -31.77 -2.32 12.54
N GLU A 6 -31.98 -3.25 13.46
CA GLU A 6 -32.00 -4.68 13.16
C GLU A 6 -33.10 -5.04 12.16
N LEU A 7 -34.33 -4.57 12.42
CA LEU A 7 -35.47 -4.80 11.52
C LEU A 7 -35.26 -4.13 10.15
N GLU A 8 -34.65 -2.94 10.11
CA GLU A 8 -34.26 -2.29 8.85
C GLU A 8 -33.24 -3.13 8.08
N ARG A 9 -32.26 -3.74 8.75
CA ARG A 9 -31.28 -4.65 8.12
C ARG A 9 -31.94 -5.90 7.58
N GLU A 10 -32.78 -6.56 8.37
CA GLU A 10 -33.56 -7.74 7.95
C GLU A 10 -34.44 -7.42 6.74
N HIS A 11 -35.14 -6.27 6.78
CA HIS A 11 -35.98 -5.82 5.68
C HIS A 11 -35.18 -5.60 4.39
N VAL A 12 -34.02 -4.94 4.45
CA VAL A 12 -33.16 -4.73 3.27
C VAL A 12 -32.65 -6.06 2.70
N GLN A 13 -32.30 -7.02 3.56
CA GLN A 13 -31.86 -8.34 3.12
C GLN A 13 -32.99 -9.10 2.42
N LEU A 14 -34.17 -9.19 3.05
CA LEU A 14 -35.35 -9.84 2.47
C LEU A 14 -35.79 -9.17 1.17
N TYR A 15 -35.75 -7.84 1.11
CA TYR A 15 -36.06 -7.09 -0.10
C TYR A 15 -35.11 -7.43 -1.26
N GLY A 16 -33.80 -7.53 -0.97
CA GLY A 16 -32.80 -7.95 -1.94
C GLY A 16 -32.98 -9.40 -2.41
N GLU A 17 -33.40 -10.31 -1.53
CA GLU A 17 -33.71 -11.69 -1.87
C GLU A 17 -35.00 -11.80 -2.69
N LEU A 18 -36.03 -11.02 -2.35
CA LEU A 18 -37.29 -10.96 -3.09
C LEU A 18 -37.05 -10.50 -4.54
N LEU A 19 -36.29 -9.44 -4.75
CA LEU A 19 -35.93 -8.97 -6.10
C LEU A 19 -35.19 -10.06 -6.91
N LYS A 20 -34.28 -10.79 -6.26
CA LYS A 20 -33.58 -11.92 -6.88
C LYS A 20 -34.54 -13.05 -7.26
N ALA A 21 -35.47 -13.38 -6.38
CA ALA A 21 -36.46 -14.43 -6.62
C ALA A 21 -37.43 -14.05 -7.75
N LEU A 22 -37.90 -12.80 -7.79
CA LEU A 22 -38.78 -12.27 -8.83
C LEU A 22 -38.12 -12.31 -10.20
N ASP A 23 -36.85 -11.88 -10.31
CA ASP A 23 -36.12 -11.95 -11.58
C ASP A 23 -35.93 -13.40 -12.05
N LYS A 24 -35.62 -14.33 -11.14
CA LYS A 24 -35.50 -15.76 -11.46
C LYS A 24 -36.83 -16.34 -11.93
N LEU A 25 -37.93 -16.00 -11.26
CA LEU A 25 -39.27 -16.42 -11.63
C LEU A 25 -39.63 -15.91 -13.03
N TYR A 26 -39.34 -14.64 -13.31
CA TYR A 26 -39.58 -14.03 -14.62
C TYR A 26 -38.78 -14.72 -15.74
N GLN A 27 -37.50 -15.05 -15.48
CA GLN A 27 -36.66 -15.79 -16.43
C GLN A 27 -37.19 -17.20 -16.69
N LEU A 28 -37.64 -17.90 -15.64
CA LEU A 28 -38.26 -19.23 -15.74
C LEU A 28 -39.57 -19.16 -16.53
N GLN A 29 -40.41 -18.16 -16.27
CA GLN A 29 -41.69 -17.96 -16.96
C GLN A 29 -41.50 -17.65 -18.45
N ARG A 30 -40.46 -16.90 -18.83
CA ARG A 30 -40.13 -16.59 -20.23
C ARG A 30 -39.34 -17.70 -20.95
N GLY A 31 -39.09 -18.84 -20.32
CA GLY A 31 -38.36 -19.96 -20.93
C GLY A 31 -36.87 -19.70 -21.17
N HIS A 32 -36.30 -18.62 -20.60
CA HIS A 32 -34.89 -18.26 -20.72
C HIS A 32 -34.00 -18.99 -19.69
N GLY A 33 -34.57 -19.90 -18.89
CA GLY A 33 -33.90 -20.56 -17.76
C GLY A 33 -32.77 -21.54 -18.09
N ARG A 34 -32.37 -21.69 -19.36
CA ARG A 34 -31.34 -22.67 -19.76
C ARG A 34 -29.97 -22.09 -20.07
N ILE A 35 -29.84 -20.78 -20.27
CA ILE A 35 -28.54 -20.15 -20.57
C ILE A 35 -28.29 -19.09 -19.51
N ARG A 36 -27.46 -19.46 -18.53
CA ARG A 36 -26.95 -18.56 -17.50
C ARG A 36 -25.85 -17.71 -18.13
N ASP A 37 -26.23 -16.74 -18.95
CA ASP A 37 -25.29 -15.75 -19.46
C ASP A 37 -24.83 -14.89 -18.28
N LYS A 38 -23.52 -14.89 -18.01
CA LYS A 38 -22.91 -14.06 -16.95
C LYS A 38 -23.23 -12.58 -17.16
N ASP A 39 -23.37 -12.16 -18.41
CA ASP A 39 -23.74 -10.79 -18.78
C ASP A 39 -25.23 -10.50 -18.51
N ALA A 40 -26.10 -11.50 -18.62
CA ALA A 40 -27.49 -11.37 -18.18
C ALA A 40 -27.59 -11.27 -16.65
N GLU A 41 -26.74 -12.01 -15.92
CA GLU A 41 -26.70 -11.93 -14.44
C GLU A 41 -26.17 -10.57 -13.96
N SER A 42 -25.14 -10.02 -14.61
CA SER A 42 -24.60 -8.69 -14.29
C SER A 42 -25.60 -7.57 -14.60
N THR A 43 -26.31 -7.62 -15.73
CA THR A 43 -27.34 -6.62 -16.08
C THR A 43 -28.57 -6.69 -15.18
N LEU A 44 -28.94 -7.87 -14.66
CA LEU A 44 -29.95 -7.97 -13.62
C LEU A 44 -29.47 -7.37 -12.29
N ALA A 45 -28.21 -7.63 -11.92
CA ALA A 45 -27.63 -7.04 -10.72
C ALA A 45 -27.59 -5.51 -10.79
N THR A 46 -27.19 -4.93 -11.93
CA THR A 46 -27.22 -3.48 -12.12
C THR A 46 -28.64 -2.92 -12.07
N ARG A 47 -29.63 -3.60 -12.68
CA ARG A 47 -31.04 -3.19 -12.58
C ARG A 47 -31.52 -3.14 -11.13
N ARG A 48 -31.24 -4.18 -10.34
CA ARG A 48 -31.60 -4.22 -8.91
C ARG A 48 -30.95 -3.08 -8.14
N GLN A 49 -29.68 -2.82 -8.40
CA GLN A 49 -28.96 -1.70 -7.77
C GLN A 49 -29.59 -0.35 -8.14
N LEU A 50 -29.97 -0.15 -9.40
CA LEU A 50 -30.65 1.06 -9.86
C LEU A 50 -32.03 1.20 -9.19
N GLN A 51 -32.84 0.14 -9.13
CA GLN A 51 -34.13 0.17 -8.46
C GLN A 51 -34.00 0.56 -6.98
N MET A 52 -33.04 -0.05 -6.27
CA MET A 52 -32.75 0.33 -4.89
C MET A 52 -32.28 1.78 -4.77
N SER A 53 -31.45 2.27 -5.69
CA SER A 53 -31.02 3.67 -5.67
C SER A 53 -32.16 4.66 -5.89
N ILE A 54 -33.10 4.33 -6.77
CA ILE A 54 -34.29 5.15 -7.04
C ILE A 54 -35.18 5.19 -5.79
N GLU A 55 -35.46 4.05 -5.18
CA GLU A 55 -36.26 3.97 -3.95
C GLU A 55 -35.62 4.75 -2.79
N LYS A 56 -34.30 4.62 -2.61
CA LYS A 56 -33.54 5.42 -1.63
C LYS A 56 -33.62 6.91 -1.94
N SER A 57 -33.42 7.33 -3.19
CA SER A 57 -33.54 8.74 -3.58
C SER A 57 -34.94 9.29 -3.38
N ALA A 58 -35.99 8.51 -3.64
CA ALA A 58 -37.36 8.91 -3.41
C ALA A 58 -37.62 9.14 -1.91
N ALA A 59 -37.08 8.28 -1.05
CA ALA A 59 -37.13 8.50 0.40
C ALA A 59 -36.40 9.78 0.81
N MET A 60 -35.18 10.02 0.31
CA MET A 60 -34.41 11.24 0.60
C MET A 60 -35.12 12.51 0.13
N ILE A 61 -35.70 12.51 -1.07
CA ILE A 61 -36.45 13.67 -1.60
C ILE A 61 -37.64 13.97 -0.70
N ARG A 62 -38.42 12.94 -0.33
CA ARG A 62 -39.58 13.10 0.56
C ARG A 62 -39.20 13.64 1.93
N THR A 63 -38.05 13.23 2.47
CA THR A 63 -37.58 13.76 3.76
C THR A 63 -37.09 15.19 3.63
N LEU A 64 -36.38 15.54 2.56
CA LEU A 64 -35.92 16.92 2.31
C LEU A 64 -37.11 17.86 2.11
N GLU A 65 -38.11 17.47 1.33
CA GLU A 65 -39.35 18.24 1.16
C GLU A 65 -40.07 18.50 2.49
N ARG A 66 -40.03 17.53 3.42
CA ARG A 66 -40.61 17.69 4.77
C ARG A 66 -39.76 18.58 5.66
N LEU A 67 -38.44 18.43 5.64
CA LEU A 67 -37.52 19.29 6.41
C LEU A 67 -37.61 20.75 5.96
N LEU A 68 -37.69 21.00 4.65
CA LEU A 68 -37.90 22.34 4.09
C LEU A 68 -39.22 22.97 4.54
N LYS A 69 -40.30 22.18 4.63
CA LYS A 69 -41.59 22.65 5.16
C LYS A 69 -41.53 22.99 6.64
N TYR A 70 -40.72 22.26 7.41
CA TYR A 70 -40.49 22.51 8.83
C TYR A 70 -39.66 23.79 9.06
N GLU A 71 -38.62 24.03 8.27
CA GLU A 71 -37.83 25.27 8.32
C GLU A 71 -38.65 26.51 7.97
N GLY A 72 -39.62 26.38 7.06
CA GLY A 72 -40.52 27.47 6.67
C GLY A 72 -41.67 27.76 7.65
N ASN A 73 -41.98 26.85 8.58
CA ASN A 73 -43.12 27.01 9.49
C ASN A 73 -42.89 26.26 10.83
N PRO A 74 -42.14 26.85 11.78
CA PRO A 74 -41.72 26.18 13.02
C PRO A 74 -42.87 25.89 14.01
N ASP A 75 -44.07 26.45 13.78
CA ASP A 75 -45.28 26.18 14.58
C ASP A 75 -45.95 24.84 14.23
N MET A 76 -45.60 24.22 13.10
CA MET A 76 -45.96 22.83 12.80
C MET A 76 -45.04 21.92 13.61
N GLY A 77 -45.35 21.76 14.90
CA GLY A 77 -44.63 20.86 15.80
C GLY A 77 -44.52 19.44 15.23
N LEU A 78 -43.52 18.68 15.71
CA LEU A 78 -43.26 17.27 15.37
C LEU A 78 -44.40 16.34 15.81
N THR A 79 -45.56 16.46 15.19
CA THR A 79 -46.77 15.75 15.58
C THR A 79 -46.87 14.40 14.90
N THR A 80 -46.22 14.24 13.74
CA THR A 80 -46.30 13.01 12.93
C THR A 80 -45.06 12.14 13.06
N THR A 81 -45.27 10.82 13.10
CA THR A 81 -44.19 9.82 13.09
C THR A 81 -43.30 9.93 11.86
N GLU A 82 -43.85 10.35 10.73
CA GLU A 82 -43.10 10.60 9.50
C GLU A 82 -42.13 11.78 9.61
N ASP A 83 -42.44 12.79 10.44
CA ASP A 83 -41.58 13.96 10.63
C ASP A 83 -40.41 13.62 11.56
N LEU A 84 -40.65 12.77 12.57
CA LEU A 84 -39.58 12.18 13.39
C LEU A 84 -38.62 11.31 12.54
N LEU A 85 -39.16 10.55 11.59
CA LEU A 85 -38.35 9.76 10.64
C LEU A 85 -37.58 10.66 9.67
N ALA A 86 -38.18 11.75 9.19
CA ALA A 86 -37.50 12.72 8.34
C ALA A 86 -36.32 13.39 9.05
N LEU A 87 -36.49 13.77 10.32
CA LEU A 87 -35.41 14.31 11.14
C LEU A 87 -34.31 13.28 11.43
N ARG A 88 -34.69 12.03 11.71
CA ARG A 88 -33.71 10.94 11.86
C ARG A 88 -32.90 10.75 10.59
N LEU A 89 -33.56 10.71 9.42
CA LEU A 89 -32.86 10.55 8.15
C LEU A 89 -31.99 11.77 7.84
N GLY A 90 -32.44 12.99 8.13
CA GLY A 90 -31.65 14.20 7.99
C GLY A 90 -30.35 14.17 8.81
N LYS A 91 -30.42 13.74 10.09
CA LYS A 91 -29.23 13.55 10.93
C LYS A 91 -28.28 12.50 10.36
N LEU A 92 -28.80 11.34 9.95
CA LEU A 92 -27.99 10.29 9.32
C LEU A 92 -27.34 10.74 8.02
N MET A 93 -28.03 11.56 7.22
CA MET A 93 -27.47 12.14 6.00
C MET A 93 -26.32 13.10 6.34
N GLN A 94 -26.50 13.98 7.32
CA GLN A 94 -25.46 14.90 7.77
C GLN A 94 -24.23 14.15 8.31
N GLU A 95 -24.43 13.17 9.21
CA GLU A 95 -23.35 12.32 9.72
C GLU A 95 -22.59 11.60 8.60
N ASN A 96 -23.30 11.13 7.57
CA ASN A 96 -22.68 10.50 6.41
C ASN A 96 -21.83 11.50 5.60
N TYR A 97 -22.32 12.72 5.38
CA TYR A 97 -21.53 13.77 4.70
C TYR A 97 -20.27 14.17 5.49
N GLU A 98 -20.38 14.24 6.82
CA GLU A 98 -19.22 14.50 7.70
C GLU A 98 -18.20 13.36 7.61
N MET A 99 -18.64 12.09 7.64
CA MET A 99 -17.74 10.95 7.43
C MET A 99 -17.10 10.94 6.04
N ASP A 100 -17.85 11.25 4.98
CA ASP A 100 -17.30 11.32 3.62
C ASP A 100 -16.19 12.37 3.51
N TYR A 101 -16.36 13.51 4.20
CA TYR A 101 -15.32 14.54 4.30
C TYR A 101 -14.07 13.99 5.00
N ASP A 102 -14.24 13.33 6.15
CA ASP A 102 -13.12 12.75 6.91
C ASP A 102 -12.38 11.68 6.09
N VAL A 103 -13.11 10.76 5.43
CA VAL A 103 -12.52 9.74 4.56
C VAL A 103 -11.72 10.38 3.42
N ALA A 104 -12.27 11.41 2.77
CA ALA A 104 -11.55 12.13 1.72
C ALA A 104 -10.27 12.81 2.26
N GLU A 105 -10.30 13.33 3.49
CA GLU A 105 -9.11 13.90 4.12
C GLU A 105 -8.06 12.82 4.45
N PHE A 106 -8.47 11.67 4.98
CA PHE A 106 -7.58 10.54 5.24
C PHE A 106 -6.93 10.02 3.95
N MET A 107 -7.69 9.88 2.86
CA MET A 107 -7.14 9.48 1.56
C MET A 107 -6.08 10.46 1.06
N LYS A 108 -6.32 11.78 1.20
CA LYS A 108 -5.31 12.80 0.85
C LYS A 108 -4.05 12.69 1.69
N ARG A 109 -4.18 12.43 3.00
CA ARG A 109 -3.02 12.24 3.88
C ARG A 109 -2.27 10.96 3.51
N GLU A 110 -2.97 9.88 3.21
CA GLU A 110 -2.37 8.63 2.76
C GLU A 110 -1.59 8.81 1.45
N ASP A 111 -2.17 9.52 0.47
CA ASP A 111 -1.51 9.79 -0.80
C ASP A 111 -0.22 10.62 -0.62
N LYS A 112 -0.23 11.60 0.29
CA LYS A 112 0.99 12.36 0.65
C LYS A 112 2.07 11.45 1.23
N VAL A 113 1.73 10.62 2.22
CA VAL A 113 2.69 9.68 2.85
C VAL A 113 3.21 8.67 1.82
N ARG A 114 2.35 8.18 0.93
CA ARG A 114 2.76 7.29 -0.17
C ARG A 114 3.71 7.99 -1.13
N GLN A 115 3.52 9.28 -1.40
CA GLN A 115 4.42 10.06 -2.24
C GLN A 115 5.78 10.27 -1.56
N GLU A 116 5.80 10.68 -0.29
CA GLU A 116 7.02 10.83 0.50
C GLU A 116 7.82 9.51 0.55
N LEU A 117 7.14 8.39 0.80
CA LEU A 117 7.76 7.07 0.80
C LEU A 117 8.35 6.69 -0.57
N ARG A 118 7.67 7.06 -1.67
CA ARG A 118 8.20 6.84 -3.03
C ARG A 118 9.46 7.66 -3.27
N GLU A 119 9.46 8.92 -2.84
CA GLU A 119 10.61 9.82 -2.98
C GLU A 119 11.80 9.31 -2.16
N GLU A 120 11.58 8.92 -0.90
CA GLU A 120 12.61 8.30 -0.07
C GLU A 120 13.16 7.02 -0.70
N ARG A 121 12.31 6.10 -1.15
CA ARG A 121 12.74 4.87 -1.83
C ARG A 121 13.61 5.16 -3.05
N LEU A 122 13.32 6.24 -3.77
CA LEU A 122 14.09 6.68 -4.93
C LEU A 122 15.45 7.27 -4.51
N GLN A 123 15.51 7.98 -3.38
CA GLN A 123 16.78 8.42 -2.80
C GLN A 123 17.63 7.24 -2.29
N TYR A 124 17.01 6.30 -1.58
CA TYR A 124 17.68 5.07 -1.13
C TYR A 124 18.19 4.24 -2.31
N SER A 125 17.41 4.10 -3.39
CA SER A 125 17.86 3.37 -4.58
C SER A 125 19.05 4.07 -5.26
N ARG A 126 19.05 5.40 -5.37
CA ARG A 126 20.19 6.17 -5.87
C ARG A 126 21.45 6.05 -4.99
N LEU A 127 21.28 6.05 -3.67
CA LEU A 127 22.40 5.89 -2.74
C LEU A 127 22.99 4.48 -2.82
N THR A 128 22.14 3.46 -2.88
CA THR A 128 22.58 2.07 -3.02
C THR A 128 23.27 1.80 -4.36
N THR A 129 22.80 2.38 -5.47
CA THR A 129 23.52 2.28 -6.75
C THR A 129 24.88 2.98 -6.70
N ARG A 130 24.96 4.18 -6.11
CA ARG A 130 26.26 4.88 -5.93
C ARG A 130 27.22 4.10 -5.04
N LEU A 131 26.74 3.51 -3.95
CA LEU A 131 27.56 2.67 -3.08
C LEU A 131 28.06 1.42 -3.81
N ARG A 132 27.21 0.81 -4.65
CA ARG A 132 27.62 -0.31 -5.50
C ARG A 132 28.70 0.12 -6.50
N GLU A 133 28.50 1.23 -7.21
CA GLU A 133 29.50 1.77 -8.15
C GLU A 133 30.83 2.10 -7.47
N LEU A 134 30.81 2.66 -6.25
CA LEU A 134 32.03 2.91 -5.47
C LEU A 134 32.69 1.62 -5.01
N SER A 135 31.92 0.63 -4.55
CA SER A 135 32.42 -0.70 -4.21
C SER A 135 33.08 -1.37 -5.41
N ASP A 136 32.44 -1.31 -6.57
CA ASP A 136 32.95 -1.88 -7.83
C ASP A 136 34.26 -1.17 -8.24
N LYS A 137 34.34 0.16 -8.09
CA LYS A 137 35.57 0.92 -8.31
C LYS A 137 36.69 0.52 -7.35
N ILE A 138 36.41 0.39 -6.05
CA ILE A 138 37.40 -0.03 -5.05
C ILE A 138 37.91 -1.45 -5.34
N ASN A 139 37.00 -2.37 -5.67
CA ASN A 139 37.37 -3.73 -6.02
C ASN A 139 38.20 -3.76 -7.32
N SER A 140 37.79 -3.01 -8.34
CA SER A 140 38.58 -2.90 -9.59
C SER A 140 39.96 -2.26 -9.41
N GLN A 141 40.15 -1.39 -8.40
CA GLN A 141 41.46 -0.84 -8.01
C GLN A 141 42.32 -1.82 -7.22
N LYS A 142 41.73 -2.77 -6.49
CA LYS A 142 42.48 -3.90 -5.92
C LYS A 142 42.84 -4.94 -6.99
N ASP A 143 42.03 -5.05 -8.04
CA ASP A 143 42.24 -5.96 -9.16
C ASP A 143 43.09 -5.35 -10.29
N THR A 144 43.53 -4.09 -10.20
CA THR A 144 44.64 -3.63 -11.05
C THR A 144 45.84 -4.49 -10.67
N PRO A 145 46.51 -5.14 -11.62
CA PRO A 145 47.59 -6.04 -11.30
C PRO A 145 48.65 -5.23 -10.57
N ASP A 146 48.78 -5.49 -9.27
CA ASP A 146 50.01 -5.18 -8.56
C ASP A 146 51.17 -5.57 -9.48
N GLU A 147 52.22 -4.76 -9.53
CA GLU A 147 53.48 -5.17 -10.14
C GLU A 147 54.00 -6.53 -9.60
N SER A 148 53.38 -7.07 -8.55
CA SER A 148 53.53 -8.43 -8.04
C SER A 148 53.17 -9.55 -9.04
N ASP A 149 52.35 -9.31 -10.06
CA ASP A 149 52.02 -10.34 -11.06
C ASP A 149 53.11 -10.55 -12.11
N LYS A 150 54.05 -9.61 -12.27
CA LYS A 150 55.30 -9.86 -13.01
C LYS A 150 56.30 -10.73 -12.22
N ILE A 151 56.09 -10.90 -10.91
CA ILE A 151 56.98 -11.71 -10.04
C ILE A 151 56.50 -13.18 -9.97
N LYS A 152 55.30 -13.51 -10.49
CA LYS A 152 54.76 -14.88 -10.49
C LYS A 152 55.30 -15.79 -11.60
N SER A 153 56.12 -15.27 -12.52
CA SER A 153 56.82 -16.10 -13.52
C SER A 153 58.21 -16.58 -13.06
N ILE A 154 58.56 -16.42 -11.79
CA ILE A 154 59.78 -17.02 -11.22
C ILE A 154 59.43 -18.47 -10.85
N PRO A 155 60.12 -19.49 -11.40
CA PRO A 155 59.84 -20.88 -11.07
C PRO A 155 59.92 -21.09 -9.56
N THR A 156 58.97 -21.84 -9.01
CA THR A 156 58.76 -22.08 -7.57
C THR A 156 60.01 -22.54 -6.81
N LEU A 157 61.00 -23.14 -7.50
CA LEU A 157 62.29 -23.52 -6.93
C LEU A 157 63.15 -22.31 -6.50
N GLY A 158 63.12 -21.20 -7.24
CA GLY A 158 63.90 -20.01 -6.92
C GLY A 158 63.29 -19.17 -5.79
N ARG A 159 61.98 -19.29 -5.55
CA ARG A 159 61.32 -18.55 -4.46
C ARG A 159 61.70 -19.06 -3.07
N SER A 160 61.83 -20.37 -2.87
CA SER A 160 62.28 -20.91 -1.58
C SER A 160 63.73 -20.53 -1.29
N GLU A 161 64.61 -20.61 -2.29
CA GLU A 161 66.02 -20.21 -2.13
C GLU A 161 66.18 -18.72 -1.81
N ILE A 162 65.35 -17.86 -2.42
CA ILE A 162 65.35 -16.42 -2.13
C ILE A 162 64.80 -16.13 -0.72
N ILE A 163 63.77 -16.86 -0.28
CA ILE A 163 63.22 -16.72 1.08
C ILE A 163 64.29 -17.12 2.12
N ASP A 164 64.94 -18.28 1.93
CA ASP A 164 65.99 -18.76 2.82
C ASP A 164 67.22 -17.82 2.83
N GLN A 165 67.56 -17.23 1.68
CA GLN A 165 68.64 -16.23 1.59
C GLN A 165 68.27 -14.93 2.31
N ASN A 166 67.03 -14.46 2.17
CA ASN A 166 66.57 -13.26 2.84
C ASN A 166 66.51 -13.44 4.36
N GLU A 167 66.07 -14.61 4.83
CA GLU A 167 66.05 -14.95 6.26
C GLU A 167 67.47 -14.97 6.85
N ARG A 168 68.44 -15.55 6.12
CA ARG A 168 69.86 -15.47 6.51
C ARG A 168 70.41 -14.06 6.50
N ILE A 169 70.00 -13.23 5.55
CA ILE A 169 70.42 -11.81 5.49
C ILE A 169 69.83 -11.04 6.67
N GLU A 170 68.58 -11.28 7.04
CA GLU A 170 67.96 -10.69 8.22
C GLU A 170 68.68 -11.11 9.51
N GLU A 171 68.95 -12.41 9.69
CA GLU A 171 69.71 -12.90 10.84
C GLU A 171 71.13 -12.31 10.89
N LEU A 172 71.81 -12.20 9.74
CA LEU A 172 73.13 -11.60 9.66
C LEU A 172 73.10 -10.11 9.99
N LEU A 173 72.09 -9.37 9.51
CA LEU A 173 71.87 -7.96 9.83
C LEU A 173 71.58 -7.76 11.31
N ILE A 174 70.78 -8.64 11.91
CA ILE A 174 70.49 -8.62 13.36
C ILE A 174 71.77 -8.90 14.14
N ALA A 175 72.56 -9.91 13.76
CA ALA A 175 73.83 -10.22 14.41
C ALA A 175 74.86 -9.08 14.28
N LEU A 176 74.96 -8.46 13.10
CA LEU A 176 75.79 -7.27 12.84
C LEU A 176 75.31 -6.06 13.65
N LYS A 177 74.01 -5.89 13.85
CA LYS A 177 73.46 -4.83 14.68
C LYS A 177 73.78 -5.05 16.15
N ILE A 178 73.65 -6.29 16.65
CA ILE A 178 73.89 -6.64 18.06
C ILE A 178 75.39 -6.65 18.40
N HIS A 179 76.26 -7.09 17.49
CA HIS A 179 77.71 -7.22 17.76
C HIS A 179 78.56 -6.11 17.15
N GLY A 180 78.06 -5.41 16.13
CA GLY A 180 78.73 -4.26 15.50
C GLY A 180 78.45 -2.93 16.20
N GLY A 181 77.61 -2.90 17.24
CA GLY A 181 77.32 -1.70 18.03
C GLY A 181 76.52 -0.63 17.29
N TYR A 182 75.74 -1.02 16.27
CA TYR A 182 74.93 -0.08 15.50
C TYR A 182 73.61 0.18 16.22
N ASP A 183 73.60 1.17 17.11
CA ASP A 183 72.40 1.67 17.76
C ASP A 183 71.70 2.67 16.82
N PRO A 184 70.50 2.39 16.28
CA PRO A 184 69.85 3.26 15.30
C PRO A 184 69.10 4.45 15.94
N MET A 185 69.32 4.74 17.22
CA MET A 185 68.73 5.89 17.94
C MET A 185 69.79 6.73 18.67
N LEU A 186 70.83 7.14 17.94
CA LEU A 186 71.64 8.33 18.20
C LEU A 186 72.02 8.99 16.88
#